data_AF-A0A1F8ZNW7-F1
#
_entry.id   AF-A0A1F8ZNW7-F1
#
_cell.length_a   1.000
_cell.length_b   1.000
_cell.length_c   1.000
_cell.angle_alpha   90.00
_cell.angle_beta   90.00
_cell.angle_gamma   90.00
#
_symmetry.space_group_name_H-M   'P 1'
#
loop_
_entity.id
_entity.type
_entity.pdbx_description
1 polymer ?
#
loop_
_entity_poly.entity_id
_entity_poly.type
_entity_poly.pdbx_seq_one_letter_code
_entity_poly.pdbx_strand_id
1 'polypeptide(L)'
;MEEKINPTEEEISEAMRVVGVPPLYWEADSRKIIPRLWAQTRDFFESGRGLYIFGTVGTGKTYLCSAIIREHFRRSGTGYLSPLFRIHMISIPDLLLKIKSTFQDKPVSGDSEESLIDRYSGTAEKWGYPIDILFLDDLGIEKPTEWAQQILYQIIDKRYSNLKKTVFTSNLSLDALSERLGDRIPSRIAEMCSIIKLEGKDKRLS
;
A
#
# COMPACT_ATOMS: atom_id res chain seq x y z
N MET A 1 30.79 -11.04 -14.62
CA MET A 1 29.35 -10.68 -14.57
C MET A 1 28.68 -11.76 -13.76
N GLU A 2 28.27 -11.48 -12.53
CA GLU A 2 27.44 -12.43 -11.79
C GLU A 2 26.09 -12.53 -12.50
N GLU A 3 25.70 -13.74 -12.89
CA GLU A 3 24.33 -13.99 -13.34
C GLU A 3 23.39 -13.62 -12.20
N LYS A 4 22.51 -12.64 -12.42
CA LYS A 4 21.40 -12.40 -11.51
C LYS A 4 20.50 -13.63 -11.56
N ILE A 5 20.64 -14.50 -10.57
CA ILE A 5 19.73 -15.62 -10.36
C ILE A 5 18.36 -15.01 -10.05
N ASN A 6 17.35 -15.39 -10.83
CA ASN A 6 15.96 -15.01 -10.53
C ASN A 6 15.53 -15.69 -9.23
N PRO A 7 14.80 -15.00 -8.34
CA PRO A 7 14.32 -15.61 -7.11
C PRO A 7 13.38 -16.79 -7.40
N THR A 8 13.39 -17.79 -6.54
CA THR A 8 12.45 -18.91 -6.60
C THR A 8 11.03 -18.47 -6.24
N GLU A 9 10.05 -19.30 -6.58
CA GLU A 9 8.65 -19.07 -6.23
C GLU A 9 8.41 -19.02 -4.71
N GLU A 10 9.17 -19.83 -3.96
CA GLU A 10 9.14 -19.85 -2.49
C GLU A 10 9.70 -18.54 -1.91
N GLU A 11 10.81 -18.05 -2.46
CA GLU A 11 11.42 -16.77 -2.07
C GLU A 11 10.47 -15.59 -2.34
N ILE A 12 9.79 -15.59 -3.49
CA ILE A 12 8.80 -14.55 -3.81
C ILE A 12 7.60 -14.64 -2.86
N SER A 13 7.11 -15.84 -2.56
CA SER A 13 5.98 -16.02 -1.63
C SER A 13 6.31 -15.53 -0.22
N GLU A 14 7.53 -15.82 0.25
CA GLU A 14 8.03 -15.32 1.53
C GLU A 14 8.18 -13.79 1.52
N ALA A 15 8.68 -13.22 0.44
CA ALA A 15 8.72 -11.78 0.23
C ALA A 15 7.32 -11.13 0.32
N MET A 16 6.33 -11.72 -0.35
CA MET A 16 4.94 -11.26 -0.32
C MET A 16 4.35 -11.33 1.10
N ARG A 17 4.66 -12.39 1.87
CA ARG A 17 4.29 -12.54 3.27
C ARG A 17 4.89 -11.44 4.15
N VAL A 18 6.20 -11.18 4.02
CA VAL A 18 6.92 -10.17 4.81
C VAL A 18 6.40 -8.76 4.54
N VAL A 19 6.10 -8.44 3.27
CA VAL A 19 5.49 -7.15 2.90
C VAL A 19 4.08 -6.99 3.49
N GLY A 20 3.38 -8.07 3.82
CA GLY A 20 2.01 -8.03 4.33
C GLY A 20 0.94 -8.17 3.24
N VAL A 21 1.30 -8.70 2.06
CA VAL A 21 0.31 -9.04 1.05
C VAL A 21 -0.54 -10.21 1.56
N PRO A 22 -1.89 -10.15 1.47
CA PRO A 22 -2.74 -11.27 1.89
C PRO A 22 -2.43 -12.55 1.11
N PRO A 23 -2.44 -13.74 1.75
CA PRO A 23 -2.11 -15.01 1.09
C PRO A 23 -2.90 -15.30 -0.18
N LEU A 24 -4.16 -14.84 -0.24
CA LEU A 24 -5.03 -14.93 -1.41
C LEU A 24 -4.39 -14.33 -2.70
N TYR A 25 -3.44 -13.39 -2.55
CA TYR A 25 -2.85 -12.65 -3.66
C TYR A 25 -1.33 -12.90 -3.84
N TRP A 26 -0.75 -13.90 -3.17
CA TRP A 26 0.67 -14.23 -3.36
C TRP A 26 0.99 -14.68 -4.79
N GLU A 27 0.03 -15.32 -5.45
CA GLU A 27 0.10 -15.77 -6.85
C GLU A 27 -0.46 -14.73 -7.85
N ALA A 28 -0.50 -13.45 -7.48
CA ALA A 28 -0.97 -12.41 -8.38
C ALA A 28 -0.05 -12.29 -9.61
N ASP A 29 -0.60 -12.45 -10.81
CA ASP A 29 0.16 -12.53 -12.06
C ASP A 29 -0.13 -11.32 -12.94
N SER A 30 0.92 -10.53 -13.21
CA SER A 30 0.83 -9.35 -14.07
C SER A 30 0.33 -9.67 -15.48
N ARG A 31 0.53 -10.91 -15.98
CA ARG A 31 0.04 -11.37 -17.30
C ARG A 31 -1.49 -11.53 -17.34
N LYS A 32 -2.14 -11.68 -16.18
CA LYS A 32 -3.61 -11.75 -16.05
C LYS A 32 -4.25 -10.36 -15.93
N ILE A 33 -3.45 -9.30 -15.90
CA ILE A 33 -3.91 -7.91 -15.85
C ILE A 33 -4.07 -7.40 -17.27
N ILE A 34 -5.12 -6.60 -17.50
CA ILE A 34 -5.39 -6.00 -18.81
C ILE A 34 -4.13 -5.21 -19.25
N PRO A 35 -3.55 -5.45 -20.45
CA PRO A 35 -2.27 -4.88 -20.85
C PRO A 35 -2.19 -3.36 -20.72
N ARG A 36 -3.26 -2.65 -21.10
CA ARG A 36 -3.35 -1.18 -20.98
C ARG A 36 -3.27 -0.68 -19.54
N LEU A 37 -3.81 -1.46 -18.60
CA LEU A 37 -3.80 -1.14 -17.17
C LEU A 37 -2.42 -1.42 -16.59
N TRP A 38 -1.86 -2.59 -16.92
CA TRP A 38 -0.50 -2.95 -16.51
C TRP A 38 0.55 -1.95 -17.00
N ALA A 39 0.42 -1.47 -18.24
CA ALA A 39 1.31 -0.46 -18.80
C ALA A 39 1.34 0.85 -17.99
N GLN A 40 0.26 1.20 -17.29
CA GLN A 40 0.21 2.40 -16.44
C GLN A 40 0.89 2.21 -15.08
N THR A 41 1.13 0.96 -14.65
CA THR A 41 1.60 0.65 -13.29
C THR A 41 2.93 -0.09 -13.23
N ARG A 42 3.37 -0.70 -14.34
CA ARG A 42 4.55 -1.59 -14.39
C ARG A 42 5.87 -0.92 -14.01
N ASP A 43 5.94 0.41 -14.15
CA ASP A 43 7.13 1.22 -13.88
C ASP A 43 6.99 2.00 -12.55
N PHE A 44 6.06 1.57 -11.67
CA PHE A 44 5.77 2.21 -10.38
C PHE A 44 7.02 2.38 -9.51
N PHE A 45 7.84 1.33 -9.40
CA PHE A 45 9.02 1.35 -8.54
C PHE A 45 10.11 2.30 -9.05
N GLU A 46 10.15 2.54 -10.36
CA GLU A 46 11.05 3.47 -11.04
C GLU A 46 10.49 4.90 -11.08
N SER A 47 9.17 5.07 -10.98
CA SER A 47 8.51 6.38 -11.02
C SER A 47 8.67 7.18 -9.73
N GLY A 48 8.59 8.51 -9.78
CA GLY A 48 8.63 9.36 -8.57
C GLY A 48 7.30 9.49 -7.81
N ARG A 49 6.20 8.91 -8.32
CA ARG A 49 4.84 9.15 -7.83
C ARG A 49 4.24 7.89 -7.18
N GLY A 50 3.31 8.12 -6.26
CA GLY A 50 2.40 7.10 -5.76
C GLY A 50 1.34 6.69 -6.78
N LEU A 51 0.44 5.79 -6.40
CA LEU A 51 -0.74 5.43 -7.20
C LEU A 51 -2.01 5.59 -6.37
N TYR A 52 -3.07 6.14 -6.96
CA TYR A 52 -4.42 6.09 -6.41
C TYR A 52 -5.27 5.23 -7.34
N ILE A 53 -5.56 4.02 -6.89
CA ILE A 53 -6.23 2.98 -7.67
C ILE A 53 -7.66 2.89 -7.18
N PHE A 54 -8.62 3.35 -7.98
CA PHE A 54 -10.02 3.36 -7.58
C PHE A 54 -10.94 2.67 -8.57
N GLY A 55 -12.08 2.17 -8.09
CA GLY A 55 -13.04 1.43 -8.91
C GLY A 55 -14.03 0.67 -8.04
N THR A 56 -15.07 0.10 -8.63
CA THR A 56 -16.10 -0.64 -7.89
C THR A 56 -15.53 -1.87 -7.15
N VAL A 57 -16.29 -2.41 -6.20
CA VAL A 57 -15.91 -3.60 -5.43
C VAL A 57 -15.60 -4.77 -6.38
N GLY A 58 -14.57 -5.55 -6.04
CA GLY A 58 -14.23 -6.76 -6.79
C GLY A 58 -13.56 -6.56 -8.15
N THR A 59 -13.26 -5.31 -8.54
CA THR A 59 -12.57 -5.01 -9.82
C THR A 59 -11.10 -5.44 -9.88
N GLY A 60 -10.51 -5.84 -8.73
CA GLY A 60 -9.14 -6.34 -8.65
C GLY A 60 -8.08 -5.30 -8.26
N LYS A 61 -8.46 -4.25 -7.51
CA LYS A 61 -7.53 -3.22 -7.00
C LYS A 61 -6.40 -3.83 -6.16
N THR A 62 -6.75 -4.61 -5.14
CA THR A 62 -5.78 -5.34 -4.30
C THR A 62 -4.91 -6.29 -5.13
N TYR A 63 -5.51 -7.03 -6.08
CA TYR A 63 -4.78 -7.92 -6.99
C TYR A 63 -3.74 -7.17 -7.83
N LEU A 64 -4.08 -5.98 -8.35
CA LEU A 64 -3.16 -5.12 -9.08
C LEU A 64 -1.98 -4.69 -8.20
N CYS A 65 -2.25 -4.23 -6.97
CA CYS A 65 -1.19 -3.91 -5.99
C CYS A 65 -0.27 -5.11 -5.76
N SER A 66 -0.84 -6.29 -5.52
CA SER A 66 -0.08 -7.52 -5.29
C SER A 66 0.76 -7.92 -6.50
N ALA A 67 0.24 -7.80 -7.72
CA ALA A 67 1.00 -8.08 -8.94
C ALA A 67 2.16 -7.09 -9.16
N ILE A 68 1.98 -5.82 -8.82
CA ILE A 68 3.05 -4.80 -8.85
C ILE A 68 4.18 -5.20 -7.89
N ILE A 69 3.84 -5.53 -6.63
CA ILE A 69 4.80 -5.95 -5.61
C ILE A 69 5.54 -7.22 -6.05
N ARG A 70 4.78 -8.23 -6.52
CA ARG A 70 5.34 -9.52 -6.94
C ARG A 70 6.30 -9.38 -8.11
N GLU A 71 5.92 -8.62 -9.14
CA GLU A 71 6.79 -8.40 -10.30
C GLU A 71 8.08 -7.68 -9.92
N HIS A 72 8.02 -6.73 -8.98
CA HIS A 72 9.21 -6.05 -8.47
C HIS A 72 10.20 -7.03 -7.84
N PHE A 73 9.72 -7.95 -6.99
CA PHE A 73 10.59 -8.98 -6.42
C PHE A 73 11.14 -9.92 -7.49
N ARG A 74 10.29 -10.36 -8.42
CA ARG A 74 10.70 -11.22 -9.55
C ARG A 74 11.84 -10.61 -10.37
N ARG A 75 11.84 -9.28 -10.55
CA ARG A 75 12.88 -8.55 -11.31
C ARG A 75 14.12 -8.18 -10.50
N SER A 76 14.04 -8.18 -9.17
CA SER A 76 15.12 -7.68 -8.31
C SER A 76 16.32 -8.64 -8.19
N GLY A 77 16.16 -9.92 -8.57
CA GLY A 77 17.18 -10.97 -8.35
C GLY A 77 17.40 -11.24 -6.86
N THR A 78 18.32 -12.14 -6.49
CA THR A 78 18.59 -12.62 -5.10
C THR A 78 19.02 -11.54 -4.07
N GLY A 79 19.20 -10.28 -4.47
CA GLY A 79 19.49 -9.14 -3.58
C GLY A 79 18.25 -8.52 -2.91
N TYR A 80 17.08 -9.16 -3.00
CA TYR A 80 15.79 -8.62 -2.59
C TYR A 80 15.59 -8.50 -1.06
N LEU A 81 16.47 -9.08 -0.24
CA LEU A 81 16.38 -9.03 1.23
C LEU A 81 16.51 -7.61 1.80
N SER A 82 17.29 -6.73 1.17
CA SER A 82 17.46 -5.34 1.62
C SER A 82 16.23 -4.44 1.38
N PRO A 83 15.57 -4.46 0.19
CA PRO A 83 14.34 -3.69 -0.04
C PRO A 83 13.09 -4.26 0.65
N LEU A 84 13.08 -5.54 1.05
CA LEU A 84 11.92 -6.19 1.67
C LEU A 84 11.38 -5.45 2.90
N PHE A 85 12.26 -4.92 3.73
CA PHE A 85 11.87 -4.27 4.98
C PHE A 85 11.34 -2.84 4.80
N ARG A 86 11.38 -2.30 3.57
CA ARG A 86 11.03 -0.91 3.27
C ARG A 86 9.70 -0.79 2.51
N ILE A 87 9.11 -1.92 2.11
CA ILE A 87 7.81 -2.01 1.44
C ILE A 87 6.83 -2.65 2.42
N HIS A 88 5.64 -2.05 2.59
CA HIS A 88 4.60 -2.65 3.40
C HIS A 88 3.22 -2.47 2.78
N MET A 89 2.37 -3.48 2.94
CA MET A 89 0.97 -3.46 2.55
C MET A 89 0.09 -3.73 3.76
N ILE A 90 -0.92 -2.89 3.94
CA ILE A 90 -1.88 -3.01 5.04
C ILE A 90 -3.22 -2.41 4.64
N SER A 91 -4.32 -3.01 5.12
CA SER A 91 -5.64 -2.39 4.99
C SER A 91 -5.76 -1.21 5.96
N ILE A 92 -6.49 -0.16 5.59
CA ILE A 92 -6.74 0.96 6.50
C ILE A 92 -7.44 0.51 7.80
N PRO A 93 -8.46 -0.38 7.78
CA PRO A 93 -9.04 -0.93 9.01
C PRO A 93 -8.01 -1.61 9.92
N ASP A 94 -7.11 -2.43 9.37
CA ASP A 94 -6.08 -3.12 10.17
C ASP A 94 -5.03 -2.16 10.72
N LEU A 95 -4.64 -1.15 9.94
CA LEU A 95 -3.74 -0.08 10.39
C LEU A 95 -4.32 0.64 11.61
N LEU A 96 -5.58 1.07 11.51
CA LEU A 96 -6.28 1.74 12.59
C LEU A 96 -6.44 0.82 13.81
N LEU A 97 -6.78 -0.46 13.60
CA LEU A 97 -6.89 -1.43 14.69
C LEU A 97 -5.56 -1.61 15.42
N LYS A 98 -4.44 -1.72 14.68
CA LYS A 98 -3.09 -1.83 15.26
C LYS A 98 -2.75 -0.62 16.11
N ILE A 99 -2.98 0.59 15.61
CA ILE A 99 -2.73 1.82 16.37
C ILE A 99 -3.65 1.88 17.60
N LYS A 100 -4.93 1.52 17.45
CA LYS A 100 -5.87 1.50 18.58
C LYS A 100 -5.47 0.49 19.67
N SER A 101 -4.79 -0.60 19.32
CA SER A 101 -4.36 -1.60 20.30
C SER A 101 -3.29 -1.10 21.28
N THR A 102 -2.58 -0.01 20.96
CA THR A 102 -1.56 0.57 21.85
C THR A 102 -2.16 1.29 23.06
N PHE A 103 -3.47 1.57 23.08
CA PHE A 103 -4.17 2.18 24.21
C PHE A 103 -4.60 1.18 25.28
N GLN A 104 -4.40 -0.13 25.08
CA GLN A 104 -4.78 -1.14 26.07
C GLN A 104 -3.79 -1.13 27.25
N ASP A 105 -4.29 -1.36 28.47
CA ASP A 105 -3.50 -1.35 29.72
C ASP A 105 -2.29 -2.30 29.70
N LYS A 106 -2.34 -3.32 28.84
CA LYS A 106 -1.23 -4.21 28.51
C LYS A 106 -1.13 -4.31 26.99
N PRO A 107 -0.38 -3.42 26.32
CA PRO A 107 -0.26 -3.50 24.89
C PRO A 107 0.43 -4.82 24.53
N VAL A 108 -0.14 -5.54 23.55
CA VAL A 108 0.35 -6.86 23.10
C VAL A 108 1.75 -6.75 22.49
N SER A 109 2.11 -5.54 22.05
CA SER A 109 3.42 -5.17 21.54
C SER A 109 3.98 -4.02 22.39
N GLY A 110 5.30 -3.87 22.47
CA GLY A 110 5.93 -2.72 23.13
C GLY A 110 5.84 -1.41 22.34
N ASP A 111 5.04 -1.36 21.28
CA ASP A 111 4.87 -0.21 20.40
C ASP A 111 3.92 0.83 21.02
N SER A 112 4.23 2.11 20.84
CA SER A 112 3.34 3.22 21.16
C SER A 112 2.57 3.69 19.92
N GLU A 113 1.51 4.47 20.11
CA GLU A 113 0.80 5.11 19.00
C GLU A 113 1.77 5.93 18.13
N GLU A 114 2.63 6.72 18.77
CA GLU A 114 3.64 7.53 18.10
C GLU A 114 4.62 6.68 17.28
N SER A 115 5.13 5.57 17.85
CA SER A 115 6.07 4.70 17.13
C SER A 115 5.45 4.05 15.91
N LEU A 116 4.17 3.66 15.98
CA LEU A 116 3.44 3.11 14.83
C LEU A 116 3.17 4.20 13.78
N ILE A 117 2.72 5.39 14.18
CA ILE A 117 2.51 6.50 13.25
C ILE A 117 3.81 6.81 12.52
N ASP A 118 4.95 6.92 13.22
CA ASP A 118 6.24 7.19 12.59
C ASP A 118 6.71 6.07 11.67
N ARG A 119 6.44 4.80 12.05
CA ARG A 119 6.74 3.64 11.21
C ARG A 119 5.98 3.69 9.89
N TYR A 120 4.66 3.85 9.93
CA TYR A 120 3.83 3.93 8.72
C TYR A 120 4.03 5.24 7.96
N SER A 121 4.47 6.31 8.63
CA SER A 121 4.88 7.56 7.98
C SER A 121 6.22 7.44 7.24
N GLY A 122 7.00 6.39 7.50
CA GLY A 122 8.34 6.22 6.94
C GLY A 122 9.39 7.12 7.59
N THR A 123 9.10 7.68 8.77
CA THR A 123 9.98 8.59 9.54
C THR A 123 10.70 7.88 10.69
N ALA A 124 10.42 6.58 10.90
CA ALA A 124 11.04 5.76 11.94
C ALA A 124 12.51 5.38 11.63
N GLU A 125 13.36 6.36 11.31
CA GLU A 125 14.81 6.16 11.11
C GLU A 125 15.49 5.61 12.37
N LYS A 126 14.98 6.01 13.54
CA LYS A 126 15.45 5.61 14.88
C LYS A 126 15.46 4.09 15.11
N TRP A 127 14.67 3.32 14.35
CA TRP A 127 14.50 1.87 14.55
C TRP A 127 15.07 1.01 13.40
N GLY A 128 15.81 1.60 12.48
CA GLY A 128 16.58 0.89 11.45
C GLY A 128 15.79 0.37 10.24
N TYR A 129 14.46 0.51 10.20
CA TYR A 129 13.63 0.00 9.10
C TYR A 129 12.43 0.91 8.78
N PRO A 130 12.63 2.05 8.08
CA PRO A 130 11.53 2.91 7.64
C PRO A 130 10.73 2.28 6.49
N ILE A 131 9.41 2.47 6.48
CA ILE A 131 8.54 2.09 5.35
C ILE A 131 8.57 3.21 4.29
N ASP A 132 9.38 3.02 3.26
CA ASP A 132 9.45 3.99 2.16
C ASP A 132 8.31 3.87 1.17
N ILE A 133 7.81 2.65 0.97
CA ILE A 133 6.71 2.38 0.06
C ILE A 133 5.59 1.71 0.85
N LEU A 134 4.46 2.41 0.96
CA LEU A 134 3.30 1.92 1.69
C LEU A 134 2.12 1.72 0.74
N PHE A 135 1.55 0.53 0.76
CA PHE A 135 0.30 0.20 0.10
C PHE A 135 -0.82 0.22 1.15
N LEU A 136 -1.67 1.24 1.10
CA LEU A 136 -2.86 1.40 1.92
C LEU A 136 -4.08 0.90 1.15
N ASP A 137 -4.57 -0.27 1.53
CA ASP A 137 -5.75 -0.87 0.92
C ASP A 137 -7.03 -0.32 1.57
N ASP A 138 -8.10 -0.21 0.78
CA ASP A 138 -9.46 0.06 1.25
C ASP A 138 -9.69 1.45 1.89
N LEU A 139 -9.10 2.48 1.30
CA LEU A 139 -9.35 3.88 1.71
C LEU A 139 -10.80 4.28 1.43
N GLY A 140 -11.48 4.75 2.47
CA GLY A 140 -12.81 5.32 2.38
C GLY A 140 -13.93 4.29 2.24
N ILE A 141 -13.75 3.02 2.62
CA ILE A 141 -14.86 2.05 2.70
C ILE A 141 -15.96 2.55 3.65
N GLU A 142 -15.58 2.96 4.85
CA GLU A 142 -16.48 3.52 5.86
C GLU A 142 -16.18 5.00 6.11
N LYS A 143 -17.14 5.74 6.66
CA LYS A 143 -16.87 7.10 7.15
C LYS A 143 -16.01 6.97 8.41
N PRO A 144 -14.76 7.43 8.40
CA PRO A 144 -13.90 7.28 9.56
C PRO A 144 -14.42 8.11 10.73
N THR A 145 -14.12 7.66 11.94
CA THR A 145 -14.26 8.49 13.14
C THR A 145 -13.29 9.67 13.07
N GLU A 146 -13.52 10.73 13.86
CA GLU A 146 -12.62 11.88 13.91
C GLU A 146 -11.18 11.47 14.24
N TRP A 147 -11.01 10.55 15.19
CA TRP A 147 -9.70 9.97 15.52
C TRP A 147 -9.08 9.27 14.31
N ALA A 148 -9.83 8.38 13.63
CA ALA A 148 -9.30 7.69 12.46
C ALA A 148 -8.91 8.65 11.34
N GLN A 149 -9.69 9.70 11.09
CA GLN A 149 -9.38 10.73 10.11
C GLN A 149 -8.12 11.53 10.49
N GLN A 150 -7.94 11.85 11.77
CA GLN A 150 -6.72 12.50 12.26
C GLN A 150 -5.48 11.64 12.06
N ILE A 151 -5.55 10.34 12.39
CA ILE A 151 -4.44 9.40 12.20
C ILE A 151 -4.08 9.25 10.72
N LEU A 152 -5.08 9.08 9.87
CA LEU A 152 -4.87 9.00 8.42
C LEU A 152 -4.26 10.28 7.86
N TYR A 153 -4.77 11.44 8.27
CA TYR A 153 -4.19 12.72 7.86
C TYR A 153 -2.73 12.83 8.28
N GLN A 154 -2.39 12.51 9.55
CA GLN A 154 -1.02 12.58 10.05
C GLN A 154 -0.07 11.69 9.25
N ILE A 155 -0.45 10.42 9.01
CA ILE A 155 0.38 9.49 8.24
C ILE A 155 0.55 9.97 6.80
N ILE A 156 -0.55 10.33 6.12
CA ILE A 156 -0.52 10.75 4.71
C ILE A 156 0.28 12.05 4.53
N ASP A 157 0.07 13.04 5.41
CA ASP A 157 0.76 14.33 5.33
C ASP A 157 2.26 14.20 5.62
N LYS A 158 2.66 13.38 6.60
CA LYS A 158 4.08 13.06 6.85
C LYS A 158 4.70 12.33 5.64
N ARG A 159 4.01 11.37 5.04
CA ARG A 159 4.51 10.67 3.83
C ARG A 159 4.66 11.63 2.65
N TYR A 160 3.66 12.48 2.43
CA TYR A 160 3.68 13.51 1.39
C TYR A 160 4.87 14.47 1.56
N SER A 161 5.02 15.05 2.75
CA SER A 161 6.08 16.03 3.04
C SER A 161 7.50 15.43 2.99
N ASN A 162 7.64 14.12 3.24
CA ASN A 162 8.91 13.40 3.18
C ASN A 162 9.11 12.63 1.85
N LEU A 163 8.29 12.91 0.83
CA LEU A 163 8.36 12.31 -0.50
C LEU A 163 8.35 10.75 -0.48
N LYS A 164 7.65 10.16 0.50
CA LYS A 164 7.50 8.71 0.63
C LYS A 164 6.39 8.21 -0.31
N LYS A 165 6.71 7.28 -1.20
CA LYS A 165 5.75 6.76 -2.18
C LYS A 165 4.62 6.02 -1.47
N THR A 166 3.39 6.27 -1.92
CA THR A 166 2.22 5.63 -1.32
C THR A 166 1.27 5.17 -2.41
N VAL A 167 0.80 3.94 -2.30
CA VAL A 167 -0.26 3.39 -3.14
C VAL A 167 -1.52 3.31 -2.29
N PHE A 168 -2.62 3.83 -2.82
CA PHE A 168 -3.93 3.77 -2.19
C PHE A 168 -4.86 2.96 -3.08
N THR A 169 -5.70 2.12 -2.48
CA THR A 169 -6.88 1.61 -3.17
C THR A 169 -8.14 2.21 -2.57
N SER A 170 -9.17 2.42 -3.40
CA SER A 170 -10.45 2.95 -2.92
C SER A 170 -11.62 2.48 -3.79
N ASN A 171 -12.83 2.49 -3.23
CA ASN A 171 -14.06 2.38 -4.02
C ASN A 171 -14.57 3.76 -4.51
N LEU A 172 -13.93 4.85 -4.08
CA LEU A 172 -14.35 6.22 -4.35
C LEU A 172 -13.42 6.88 -5.37
N SER A 173 -13.94 7.80 -6.17
CA SER A 173 -13.07 8.78 -6.84
C SER A 173 -12.51 9.77 -5.82
N LEU A 174 -11.54 10.60 -6.21
CA LEU A 174 -11.04 11.66 -5.34
C LEU A 174 -12.12 12.67 -4.96
N ASP A 175 -13.03 12.99 -5.87
CA ASP A 175 -14.16 13.90 -5.58
C ASP A 175 -15.09 13.30 -4.51
N ALA A 176 -15.50 12.03 -4.69
CA ALA A 176 -16.32 11.34 -3.71
C ALA A 176 -15.58 11.10 -2.38
N LEU A 177 -14.25 11.01 -2.42
CA LEU A 177 -13.42 10.94 -1.22
C LEU A 177 -13.37 12.30 -0.50
N SER A 178 -13.32 13.43 -1.23
CA SER A 178 -13.41 14.79 -0.66
C SER A 178 -14.75 15.02 0.03
N GLU A 179 -15.86 14.61 -0.58
CA GLU A 179 -17.17 14.68 0.07
C GLU A 179 -17.23 13.90 1.39
N ARG A 180 -16.43 12.83 1.51
CA ARG A 180 -16.42 11.95 2.69
C ARG A 180 -15.41 12.37 3.77
N LEU A 181 -14.22 12.82 3.38
CA LEU A 181 -13.08 13.07 4.27
C LEU A 181 -12.65 14.54 4.35
N GLY A 182 -13.34 15.43 3.61
CA GLY A 182 -12.87 16.79 3.35
C GLY A 182 -11.67 16.81 2.40
N ASP A 183 -11.23 18.01 2.05
CA ASP A 183 -10.30 18.20 0.92
C ASP A 183 -8.84 17.85 1.23
N ARG A 184 -8.44 17.83 2.51
CA ARG A 184 -7.03 17.72 2.88
C ARG A 184 -6.37 16.42 2.41
N ILE A 185 -7.00 15.28 2.67
CA ILE A 185 -6.45 13.97 2.26
C ILE A 185 -6.48 13.79 0.73
N PRO A 186 -7.63 13.98 0.04
CA PRO A 186 -7.69 13.87 -1.42
C PRO A 186 -6.75 14.83 -2.14
N SER A 187 -6.57 16.06 -1.65
CA SER A 187 -5.63 17.03 -2.21
C SER A 187 -4.19 16.51 -2.20
N ARG A 188 -3.72 15.97 -1.06
CA ARG A 188 -2.38 15.36 -0.94
C ARG A 188 -2.22 14.17 -1.89
N ILE A 189 -3.24 13.31 -1.95
CA ILE A 189 -3.26 12.14 -2.84
C ILE A 189 -3.20 12.58 -4.31
N ALA A 190 -4.00 13.56 -4.71
CA ALA A 190 -4.04 14.07 -6.09
C ALA A 190 -2.67 14.57 -6.56
N GLU A 191 -1.93 15.23 -5.67
CA GLU A 191 -0.61 15.76 -5.97
C GLU A 191 0.46 14.66 -6.03
N MET A 192 0.48 13.74 -5.05
CA MET A 192 1.55 12.73 -4.94
C MET A 192 1.33 11.48 -5.78
N CYS A 193 0.11 11.21 -6.26
CA CYS A 193 -0.23 9.96 -6.94
C CYS A 193 -0.61 10.16 -8.40
N SER A 194 -0.33 9.16 -9.23
CA SER A 194 -1.01 8.98 -10.51
C SER A 194 -2.37 8.32 -10.28
N ILE A 195 -3.41 8.80 -10.97
CA ILE A 195 -4.79 8.36 -10.74
C ILE A 195 -5.16 7.26 -11.75
N ILE A 196 -5.53 6.08 -11.23
CA ILE A 196 -5.81 4.87 -12.02
C ILE A 196 -7.23 4.40 -11.72
N LYS A 197 -8.10 4.42 -12.73
CA LYS A 197 -9.47 3.90 -12.63
C LYS A 197 -9.54 2.44 -13.09
N LEU A 198 -10.05 1.57 -12.24
CA LEU A 198 -10.37 0.18 -12.54
C LEU A 198 -11.87 0.07 -12.80
N GLU A 199 -12.20 -0.42 -14.00
CA GLU A 199 -13.56 -0.69 -14.42
C GLU A 199 -13.71 -2.18 -14.73
N GLY A 200 -14.88 -2.74 -14.43
CA GLY A 200 -15.17 -4.14 -14.68
C GLY A 200 -16.26 -4.68 -13.77
N LYS A 201 -16.66 -5.93 -14.03
CA LYS A 201 -17.52 -6.69 -13.12
C LYS A 201 -16.72 -7.16 -11.90
N ASP A 202 -17.43 -7.49 -10.83
CA ASP A 202 -16.82 -8.14 -9.66
C ASP A 202 -16.24 -9.49 -10.08
N LYS A 203 -14.90 -9.60 -10.04
CA LYS A 203 -14.17 -10.82 -10.39
C LYS A 203 -14.33 -11.95 -9.38
N ARG A 204 -14.88 -11.67 -8.20
CA ARG A 204 -15.16 -12.65 -7.14
C ARG A 204 -16.50 -13.35 -7.38
N LEU A 205 -17.37 -12.77 -8.20
CA LEU A 205 -18.71 -13.28 -8.51
C LEU A 205 -18.84 -13.74 -9.97
N SER A 206 -17.75 -13.71 -10.73
CA SER A 206 -17.71 -14.01 -12.17
C SER A 206 -17.09 -15.36 -12.49
#